data_AF-A0A414D769-F1
#
_entry.id   AF-A0A414D769-F1
#
_cell.length_a   1.000
_cell.length_b   1.000
_cell.length_c   1.000
_cell.angle_alpha   90.00
_cell.angle_beta   90.00
_cell.angle_gamma   90.00
#
_symmetry.space_group_name_H-M   'P 1'
#
loop_
_entity.id
_entity.type
_entity.pdbx_description
1 polymer ?
#
loop_
_entity_poly.entity_id
_entity_poly.type
_entity_poly.pdbx_seq_one_letter_code
_entity_poly.pdbx_strand_id
1 'polypeptide(L)'
;MVQNIQNFLETNSLFKVYFFATKKHITEYVLDIENIEEYIERINKSKLVVFSVQDENKNVLISALLNLNVLRKHYSPIIEMGDSKVFYFPQLNYSDIYLLKTLFQQKYVKDTISIVLSKNKRI
;
A
#
# COMPACT_ATOMS: atom_id res chain seq x y z
N MET A 1 25.94 -29.85 -15.69
CA MET A 1 26.18 -28.42 -15.40
C MET A 1 24.87 -27.82 -14.92
N VAL A 2 24.64 -27.90 -13.61
CA VAL A 2 23.51 -27.25 -12.92
C VAL A 2 24.15 -26.06 -12.22
N GLN A 3 24.52 -25.05 -13.01
CA GLN A 3 25.02 -23.78 -12.49
C GLN A 3 23.85 -22.82 -12.36
N ASN A 4 23.23 -22.95 -11.19
CA ASN A 4 22.71 -21.84 -10.41
C ASN A 4 21.52 -21.09 -11.00
N ILE A 5 20.41 -21.84 -11.06
CA ILE A 5 19.02 -21.36 -10.95
C ILE A 5 18.79 -20.52 -9.66
N GLN A 6 19.79 -20.44 -8.77
CA GLN A 6 19.78 -19.64 -7.54
C GLN A 6 19.71 -18.11 -7.78
N ASN A 7 20.10 -17.59 -8.94
CA ASN A 7 20.19 -16.14 -9.18
C ASN A 7 18.95 -15.52 -9.86
N PHE A 8 17.85 -16.27 -10.02
CA PHE A 8 16.62 -15.76 -10.64
C PHE A 8 15.43 -15.66 -9.68
N LEU A 9 15.64 -15.99 -8.39
CA LEU A 9 14.58 -16.07 -7.37
C LEU A 9 14.78 -15.12 -6.17
N GLU A 10 15.72 -14.17 -6.23
CA GLU A 10 16.01 -13.26 -5.11
C GLU A 10 15.76 -11.78 -5.41
N THR A 11 14.73 -11.47 -6.19
CA THR A 11 13.98 -10.22 -5.95
C THR A 11 12.68 -10.57 -5.26
N ASN A 12 12.78 -11.26 -4.11
CA ASN A 12 11.69 -11.25 -3.14
C ASN A 12 11.40 -9.78 -2.88
N SER A 13 10.24 -9.31 -3.33
CA SER A 13 9.85 -7.89 -3.26
C SER A 13 9.42 -7.57 -1.84
N LEU A 14 10.33 -7.81 -0.89
CA LEU A 14 10.11 -7.70 0.54
C LEU A 14 9.96 -6.23 0.88
N PHE A 15 8.80 -5.86 1.41
CA PHE A 15 8.56 -4.53 1.92
C PHE A 15 8.23 -4.59 3.41
N LYS A 16 8.62 -3.52 4.11
CA LYS A 16 8.24 -3.34 5.51
C LYS A 16 6.82 -2.80 5.56
N VAL A 17 5.95 -3.46 6.30
CA VAL A 17 4.56 -3.05 6.51
C VAL A 17 4.31 -2.72 7.95
N TYR A 18 3.64 -1.60 8.17
CA TYR A 18 3.20 -1.16 9.48
C TYR A 18 1.67 -1.12 9.50
N PHE A 19 1.06 -1.93 10.36
CA PHE A 19 -0.39 -1.96 10.55
C PHE A 19 -0.79 -1.11 11.75
N PHE A 20 -1.81 -0.28 11.59
CA PHE A 20 -2.35 0.61 12.63
C PHE A 20 -3.83 0.29 12.85
N ALA A 21 -4.17 -0.52 13.85
CA ALA A 21 -5.56 -0.85 14.19
C ALA A 21 -6.22 0.19 15.13
N THR A 22 -5.44 0.85 16.00
CA THR A 22 -5.88 1.87 16.97
C THR A 22 -4.79 2.94 17.15
N LYS A 23 -4.99 3.95 18.02
CA LYS A 23 -4.09 5.10 18.23
C LYS A 23 -2.62 4.76 18.59
N LYS A 24 -2.30 3.52 18.99
CA LYS A 24 -0.97 3.20 19.55
C LYS A 24 -0.31 1.90 19.06
N HIS A 25 -1.01 1.01 18.36
CA HIS A 25 -0.42 -0.28 18.00
C HIS A 25 0.19 -0.24 16.61
N ILE A 26 1.53 -0.25 16.56
CA ILE A 26 2.33 -0.42 15.36
C ILE A 26 2.87 -1.84 15.40
N THR A 27 2.51 -2.66 14.42
CA THR A 27 3.18 -3.94 14.22
C THR A 27 3.90 -3.92 12.90
N GLU A 28 5.23 -4.03 12.96
CA GLU A 28 6.10 -4.14 11.80
C GLU A 28 6.13 -5.59 11.32
N TYR A 29 5.94 -5.77 10.01
CA TYR A 29 6.09 -7.04 9.32
C TYR A 29 7.00 -6.83 8.11
N VAL A 30 7.72 -7.88 7.72
CA VAL A 30 8.37 -7.96 6.40
C VAL A 30 7.51 -8.89 5.56
N LEU A 31 6.93 -8.35 4.50
CA LEU A 31 5.98 -9.08 3.65
C LEU A 31 6.53 -9.19 2.24
N ASP A 32 6.26 -10.34 1.62
CA ASP A 32 6.35 -10.49 0.18
C ASP A 32 5.08 -9.92 -0.48
N ILE A 33 5.25 -9.21 -1.58
CA ILE A 33 4.15 -8.69 -2.39
C ILE A 33 3.24 -9.78 -2.90
N GLU A 34 3.82 -10.93 -3.25
CA GLU A 34 3.10 -12.07 -3.82
C GLU A 34 2.09 -12.63 -2.82
N ASN A 35 2.34 -12.45 -1.53
CA ASN A 35 1.52 -12.98 -0.44
C ASN A 35 0.64 -11.92 0.23
N ILE A 36 0.46 -10.73 -0.36
CA ILE A 36 -0.36 -9.65 0.25
C ILE A 36 -1.80 -10.10 0.54
N GLU A 37 -2.32 -11.06 -0.22
CA GLU A 37 -3.64 -11.65 -0.03
C GLU A 37 -3.78 -12.39 1.31
N GLU A 38 -2.70 -13.02 1.80
CA GLU A 38 -2.68 -13.71 3.10
C GLU A 38 -2.92 -12.73 4.26
N TYR A 39 -2.62 -11.44 4.05
CA TYR A 39 -2.75 -10.39 5.05
C TYR A 39 -4.06 -9.62 4.95
N ILE A 40 -4.98 -10.00 4.05
CA ILE A 40 -6.25 -9.29 3.82
C ILE A 40 -7.03 -9.07 5.10
N GLU A 41 -7.15 -10.09 5.96
CA GLU A 41 -7.91 -9.95 7.21
C GLU A 41 -7.32 -8.86 8.12
N ARG A 42 -6.00 -8.81 8.20
CA ARG A 42 -5.26 -7.83 9.01
C ARG A 42 -5.32 -6.43 8.38
N ILE A 43 -5.18 -6.34 7.07
CA ILE A 43 -5.36 -5.11 6.30
C ILE A 43 -6.76 -4.55 6.57
N ASN A 44 -7.80 -5.36 6.45
CA ASN A 44 -9.19 -4.94 6.64
C ASN A 44 -9.49 -4.44 8.05
N LYS A 45 -8.87 -5.04 9.08
CA LYS A 45 -9.00 -4.62 10.47
C LYS A 45 -8.22 -3.34 10.80
N SER A 46 -7.29 -2.91 9.93
CA SER A 46 -6.46 -1.73 10.16
C SER A 46 -7.18 -0.44 9.81
N LYS A 47 -6.86 0.66 10.51
CA LYS A 47 -7.24 2.03 10.13
C LYS A 47 -6.30 2.62 9.10
N LEU A 48 -5.03 2.26 9.18
CA LEU A 48 -3.97 2.65 8.25
C LEU A 48 -2.99 1.48 8.09
N VAL A 49 -2.51 1.29 6.88
CA VAL A 49 -1.38 0.41 6.56
C VAL A 49 -0.33 1.25 5.84
N VAL A 50 0.90 1.23 6.33
CA VAL A 50 2.02 1.96 5.71
C VAL A 50 3.00 0.94 5.16
N PHE A 51 3.30 1.07 3.87
CA PHE A 51 4.29 0.24 3.19
C PHE A 51 5.54 1.07 2.94
N SER A 52 6.70 0.51 3.31
CA SER A 52 8.00 1.01 2.90
C SER A 52 8.55 0.06 1.84
N VAL A 53 8.55 0.52 0.59
CA VAL A 53 8.85 -0.27 -0.60
C VAL A 53 9.93 0.43 -1.41
N GLN A 54 10.76 -0.34 -2.11
CA GLN A 54 11.69 0.25 -3.10
C GLN A 54 10.91 0.81 -4.30
N ASP A 55 11.43 1.86 -4.92
CA ASP A 55 10.70 2.58 -5.98
C ASP A 55 10.29 1.67 -7.14
N GLU A 56 11.17 0.75 -7.54
CA GLU A 56 10.93 -0.26 -8.57
C GLU A 56 9.71 -1.17 -8.29
N ASN A 57 9.42 -1.44 -7.02
CA ASN A 57 8.34 -2.34 -6.59
C ASN A 57 7.05 -1.59 -6.22
N LYS A 58 7.06 -0.25 -6.25
CA LYS A 58 5.92 0.59 -5.85
C LYS A 58 4.72 0.39 -6.78
N ASN A 59 4.94 0.37 -8.09
CA ASN A 59 3.87 0.19 -9.07
C ASN A 59 3.17 -1.18 -8.92
N VAL A 60 3.94 -2.22 -8.60
CA VAL A 60 3.40 -3.57 -8.33
C VAL A 60 2.52 -3.52 -7.08
N LEU A 61 2.97 -2.86 -6.01
CA LEU A 61 2.22 -2.73 -4.76
C LEU A 61 0.91 -1.96 -4.98
N ILE A 62 0.96 -0.83 -5.68
CA ILE A 62 -0.22 -0.03 -6.01
C ILE A 62 -1.23 -0.88 -6.80
N SER A 63 -0.76 -1.65 -7.78
CA SER A 63 -1.61 -2.54 -8.57
C SER A 63 -2.28 -3.62 -7.71
N ALA A 64 -1.53 -4.23 -6.79
CA ALA A 64 -2.06 -5.22 -5.86
C ALA A 64 -3.13 -4.62 -4.91
N LEU A 65 -2.88 -3.41 -4.38
CA LEU A 65 -3.85 -2.70 -3.53
C LEU A 65 -5.11 -2.29 -4.29
N LEU A 66 -4.98 -1.90 -5.56
CA LEU A 66 -6.13 -1.59 -6.42
C LEU A 66 -6.97 -2.84 -6.70
N ASN A 67 -6.33 -3.98 -6.98
CA ASN A 67 -7.02 -5.26 -7.13
C ASN A 67 -7.74 -5.67 -5.84
N LEU A 68 -7.09 -5.46 -4.70
CA LEU A 68 -7.71 -5.69 -3.39
C LEU A 68 -8.96 -4.83 -3.18
N ASN A 69 -8.95 -3.55 -3.58
CA ASN A 69 -10.12 -2.68 -3.53
C ASN A 69 -11.29 -3.24 -4.37
N VAL A 70 -11.00 -3.79 -5.55
CA VAL A 70 -12.00 -4.43 -6.43
C VAL A 70 -12.59 -5.66 -5.75
N LEU A 71 -11.75 -6.55 -5.22
CA LEU A 71 -12.20 -7.77 -4.53
C LEU A 71 -13.09 -7.44 -3.33
N ARG A 72 -12.72 -6.40 -2.57
CA ARG A 72 -13.47 -5.92 -1.41
C ARG A 72 -14.73 -5.12 -1.76
N LYS A 73 -14.93 -4.77 -3.05
CA LYS A 73 -15.97 -3.84 -3.52
C LYS A 73 -15.97 -2.52 -2.73
N HIS A 74 -14.79 -2.06 -2.34
CA HIS A 74 -14.62 -0.91 -1.47
C HIS A 74 -13.41 -0.08 -1.92
N TYR A 75 -13.65 1.21 -2.17
CA TYR A 75 -12.66 2.14 -2.66
C TYR A 75 -11.89 2.78 -1.50
N SER A 76 -10.83 2.10 -1.07
CA SER A 76 -9.93 2.62 -0.05
C SER A 76 -8.88 3.57 -0.64
N PRO A 77 -8.67 4.75 -0.04
CA PRO A 77 -7.62 5.69 -0.44
C PRO A 77 -6.21 5.08 -0.40
N ILE A 78 -5.44 5.39 -1.45
CA ILE A 78 -4.02 5.08 -1.56
C ILE A 78 -3.28 6.40 -1.81
N ILE A 79 -2.29 6.70 -0.97
CA ILE A 79 -1.45 7.90 -1.07
C ILE A 79 0.00 7.47 -1.21
N GLU A 80 0.61 7.88 -2.29
CA GLU A 80 2.04 7.73 -2.53
C GLU A 80 2.77 8.95 -1.99
N MET A 81 3.87 8.73 -1.27
CA MET A 81 4.71 9.78 -0.71
C MET A 81 6.17 9.51 -1.03
N GLY A 82 6.75 10.43 -1.82
CA GLY A 82 8.13 10.34 -2.27
C GLY A 82 8.44 8.98 -2.94
N ASP A 83 9.68 8.54 -2.79
CA ASP A 83 10.18 7.40 -3.56
C ASP A 83 9.90 6.05 -2.90
N SER A 84 9.53 6.02 -1.62
CA SER A 84 9.55 4.76 -0.86
C SER A 84 8.35 4.46 0.04
N LYS A 85 7.34 5.36 0.12
CA LYS A 85 6.22 5.16 1.05
C LYS A 85 4.87 5.16 0.34
N VAL A 86 4.05 4.18 0.70
CA VAL A 86 2.65 4.08 0.29
C VAL A 86 1.78 3.97 1.54
N PHE A 87 0.77 4.83 1.65
CA PHE A 87 -0.21 4.84 2.71
C PHE A 87 -1.54 4.31 2.16
N TYR A 88 -2.07 3.28 2.79
CA TYR A 88 -3.33 2.66 2.44
C TYR A 88 -4.33 2.76 3.58
N PHE A 89 -5.54 3.23 3.28
CA PHE A 89 -6.58 3.47 4.28
C PHE A 89 -7.77 2.52 4.06
N PRO A 90 -7.67 1.25 4.49
CA PRO A 90 -8.60 0.20 4.13
C PRO A 90 -10.04 0.43 4.61
N GLN A 91 -10.26 1.31 5.58
CA GLN A 91 -11.60 1.59 6.14
C GLN A 91 -12.13 2.97 5.76
N LEU A 92 -11.37 3.77 5.00
CA LEU A 92 -11.81 5.08 4.52
C LEU A 92 -12.36 4.97 3.10
N ASN A 93 -13.14 5.97 2.73
CA ASN A 93 -13.90 5.98 1.49
C ASN A 93 -13.30 7.02 0.52
N TYR A 94 -13.75 6.97 -0.74
CA TYR A 94 -13.38 7.96 -1.75
C TYR A 94 -13.65 9.42 -1.31
N SER A 95 -14.73 9.65 -0.55
CA SER A 95 -15.09 10.98 -0.04
C SER A 95 -14.01 11.60 0.85
N ASP A 96 -13.22 10.77 1.53
CA ASP A 96 -12.23 11.22 2.51
C ASP A 96 -10.93 11.71 1.85
N ILE A 97 -10.78 11.47 0.54
CA ILE A 97 -9.48 11.61 -0.13
C ILE A 97 -9.00 13.05 -0.23
N TYR A 98 -9.92 14.01 -0.36
CA TYR A 98 -9.57 15.43 -0.40
C TYR A 98 -9.05 15.91 0.94
N LEU A 99 -9.69 15.49 2.04
CA LEU A 99 -9.21 15.80 3.38
C LEU A 99 -7.84 15.18 3.63
N LEU A 100 -7.66 13.91 3.25
CA LEU A 100 -6.35 13.25 3.37
C LEU A 100 -5.27 13.98 2.55
N LYS A 101 -5.59 14.40 1.31
CA LYS A 101 -4.67 15.20 0.48
C LYS A 101 -4.19 16.44 1.23
N THR A 102 -5.12 17.22 1.76
CA THR A 102 -4.81 18.45 2.49
C THR A 102 -3.94 18.17 3.72
N LEU A 103 -4.29 17.15 4.51
CA LEU A 103 -3.53 16.78 5.71
C LEU A 103 -2.09 16.34 5.37
N PHE A 104 -1.92 15.55 4.31
CA PHE A 104 -0.60 15.10 3.88
C PHE A 104 0.23 16.27 3.35
N GLN A 105 -0.36 17.16 2.53
CA GLN A 105 0.33 18.34 2.02
C GLN A 105 0.78 19.28 3.14
N GLN A 106 -0.03 19.45 4.19
CA GLN A 106 0.32 20.27 5.36
C GLN A 106 1.48 19.65 6.17
N LYS A 107 1.48 18.32 6.34
CA LYS A 107 2.47 17.63 7.17
C LYS A 107 3.79 17.39 6.44
N TYR A 108 3.75 17.16 5.13
CA TYR A 108 4.89 16.72 4.31
C TYR A 108 5.16 17.72 3.18
N VAL A 109 5.37 18.98 3.55
CA VAL A 109 5.47 20.12 2.61
C VAL A 109 6.58 19.97 1.55
N LYS A 110 7.61 19.16 1.82
CA LYS A 110 8.77 18.97 0.93
C LYS A 110 8.70 17.70 0.08
N ASP A 111 7.72 16.82 0.30
CA ASP A 111 7.63 15.54 -0.38
C ASP A 111 6.62 15.60 -1.53
N THR A 112 6.92 14.91 -2.63
CA THR A 112 5.95 14.70 -3.71
C THR A 112 4.83 13.78 -3.21
N ILE A 113 3.58 14.25 -3.30
CA ILE A 113 2.40 13.49 -2.88
C ILE A 113 1.55 13.20 -4.12
N SER A 114 1.37 11.92 -4.42
CA SER A 114 0.44 11.43 -5.45
C SER A 114 -0.72 10.68 -4.79
N ILE A 115 -1.90 10.83 -5.36
CA ILE A 115 -3.10 10.13 -4.90
C ILE A 115 -3.56 9.21 -6.01
N VAL A 116 -3.59 7.92 -5.71
CA VAL A 116 -4.03 6.90 -6.66
C VAL A 116 -5.53 6.71 -6.50
N LEU A 117 -6.24 7.00 -7.57
CA LEU A 117 -7.68 6.76 -7.70
C LEU A 117 -7.91 5.56 -8.60
N SER A 118 -8.61 4.54 -8.11
CA SER A 118 -9.11 3.48 -8.98
C SER A 118 -10.08 4.09 -9.99
N LYS A 119 -9.81 3.91 -11.29
CA LYS A 119 -10.71 4.36 -12.36
C LYS A 119 -12.03 3.59 -12.24
N ASN A 120 -13.12 4.31 -11.99
CA ASN A 120 -14.45 3.76 -12.24
C ASN A 120 -14.57 3.46 -13.73
N LYS A 121 -14.65 2.18 -14.11
CA LYS A 121 -15.49 1.83 -15.27
C LYS A 121 -16.91 2.08 -14.78
N ARG A 122 -17.48 3.25 -15.15
CA ARG A 122 -18.93 3.43 -15.07
C ARG A 122 -19.54 2.26 -15.85
N ILE A 123 -20.26 1.40 -15.14
CA ILE A 123 -21.12 0.37 -15.73
C ILE A 123 -22.28 1.11 -16.40
#